data_AF-A0A3S4E4U3-F1
#
_entry.id   AF-A0A3S4E4U3-F1
#
_cell.length_a   1.000
_cell.length_b   1.000
_cell.length_c   1.000
_cell.angle_alpha   90.00
_cell.angle_beta   90.00
_cell.angle_gamma   90.00
#
_symmetry.space_group_name_H-M   'P 1'
#
loop_
_entity.id
_entity.type
_entity.pdbx_description
1 polymer ?
#
loop_
_entity_poly.entity_id
_entity_poly.type
_entity_poly.pdbx_seq_one_letter_code
_entity_poly.pdbx_strand_id
1 'polypeptide(L)'
;MADVSEPTVNRFCRRLDTKGFPDFKLHLAQSLANGTPYVNRNVEEDDSVDAYTNKIFESVMASLDTVKASLDVAAINRAVDLLTQAKKISFFGLGASAAVAHDAMNKFFRFNIPVVYFDDIVMQRMSCMNSSEGDVVVLISHTGRTKKPGGNGATGAR
;
A
#
# COMPACT_ATOMS: atom_id res chain seq x y z
N MET A 1 7.04 -6.98 32.67
CA MET A 1 5.67 -6.62 33.07
C MET A 1 5.44 -5.17 32.69
N ALA A 2 4.29 -4.83 32.10
CA ALA A 2 3.91 -3.44 31.93
C ALA A 2 3.50 -2.90 33.31
N ASP A 3 4.09 -1.79 33.75
CA ASP A 3 3.91 -1.21 35.09
C ASP A 3 2.56 -0.48 35.19
N VAL A 4 1.46 -1.26 35.10
CA VAL A 4 0.09 -0.76 35.03
C VAL A 4 -0.84 -1.55 35.94
N SER A 5 -1.85 -0.84 36.47
CA SER A 5 -2.84 -1.42 37.38
C SER A 5 -3.87 -2.31 36.67
N GLU A 6 -4.41 -3.29 37.40
CA GLU A 6 -5.44 -4.22 36.91
C GLU A 6 -6.70 -3.53 36.32
N PRO A 7 -7.22 -2.43 36.88
CA PRO A 7 -8.31 -1.67 36.25
C PRO A 7 -7.92 -1.05 34.90
N THR A 8 -6.65 -0.70 34.70
CA THR A 8 -6.14 -0.14 33.44
C THR A 8 -6.09 -1.21 32.36
N VAL A 9 -5.64 -2.42 32.71
CA VAL A 9 -5.68 -3.59 31.83
C VAL A 9 -7.13 -3.91 31.43
N ASN A 10 -8.06 -3.92 32.40
CA ASN A 10 -9.46 -4.22 32.11
C ASN A 10 -10.12 -3.16 31.20
N ARG A 11 -9.82 -1.86 31.42
CA ARG A 11 -10.27 -0.79 30.52
C ARG A 11 -9.71 -0.92 29.11
N PHE A 12 -8.44 -1.30 28.96
CA PHE A 12 -7.83 -1.56 27.66
C PHE A 12 -8.56 -2.69 26.92
N CYS A 13 -8.78 -3.84 27.58
CA CYS A 13 -9.51 -4.96 26.99
C CYS A 13 -10.93 -4.55 26.54
N ARG A 14 -11.63 -3.73 27.33
CA ARG A 14 -12.96 -3.22 26.97
C ARG A 14 -12.97 -2.25 25.78
N ARG A 15 -11.87 -1.50 25.56
CA ARG A 15 -11.71 -0.67 24.35
C ARG A 15 -11.49 -1.50 23.08
N LEU A 16 -11.11 -2.76 23.22
CA LEU A 16 -10.96 -3.72 22.12
C LEU A 16 -12.22 -4.59 21.96
N ASP A 17 -13.38 -4.09 22.39
CA ASP A 17 -14.68 -4.77 22.29
C ASP A 17 -14.76 -6.15 22.98
N THR A 18 -13.96 -6.35 24.04
CA THR A 18 -14.04 -7.57 24.89
C THR A 18 -14.63 -7.25 26.26
N LYS A 19 -15.23 -8.23 26.94
CA LYS A 19 -15.91 -8.02 28.23
C LYS A 19 -14.95 -7.77 29.41
N GLY A 20 -13.65 -7.98 29.19
CA GLY A 20 -12.58 -7.79 30.17
C GLY A 20 -11.39 -8.70 29.86
N PHE A 21 -10.41 -8.75 30.76
CA PHE A 21 -9.17 -9.49 30.53
C PHE A 21 -9.33 -11.01 30.27
N PRO A 22 -10.23 -11.75 30.97
CA PRO A 22 -10.44 -13.16 30.67
C PRO A 22 -11.01 -13.42 29.27
N ASP A 23 -11.97 -12.59 28.85
CA ASP A 23 -12.63 -12.66 27.54
C ASP A 23 -11.65 -12.31 26.41
N PHE A 24 -10.82 -11.29 26.64
CA PHE A 24 -9.69 -10.96 25.76
C PHE A 24 -8.72 -12.13 25.59
N LYS A 25 -8.35 -12.83 26.67
CA LYS A 25 -7.47 -14.01 26.57
C LYS A 25 -8.10 -15.12 25.73
N LEU A 26 -9.41 -15.32 25.81
CA LEU A 26 -10.12 -16.33 25.02
C LEU A 26 -10.10 -15.98 23.53
N HIS A 27 -10.47 -14.74 23.18
CA HIS A 27 -10.44 -14.24 21.80
C HIS A 27 -9.02 -14.27 21.22
N LEU A 28 -8.01 -13.89 22.02
CA LEU A 28 -6.61 -13.95 21.61
C LEU A 28 -6.14 -15.39 21.38
N ALA A 29 -6.48 -16.32 22.28
CA ALA A 29 -6.14 -17.73 22.12
C ALA A 29 -6.82 -18.35 20.89
N GLN A 30 -8.08 -18.00 20.62
CA GLN A 30 -8.79 -18.43 19.41
C GLN A 30 -8.16 -17.83 18.14
N SER A 31 -7.77 -16.55 18.18
CA SER A 31 -7.06 -15.92 17.07
C SER A 31 -5.70 -16.58 16.79
N LEU A 32 -4.98 -17.02 17.82
CA LEU A 32 -3.71 -17.75 17.69
C LEU A 32 -3.93 -19.19 17.19
N ALA A 33 -5.02 -19.84 17.63
CA ALA A 33 -5.36 -21.22 17.23
C ALA A 33 -5.91 -21.33 15.80
N ASN A 34 -6.58 -20.28 15.29
CA ASN A 34 -7.14 -20.23 13.93
C ASN A 34 -6.07 -20.09 12.83
N GLY A 35 -4.79 -20.20 13.16
CA GLY A 35 -3.75 -20.51 12.18
C GLY A 35 -3.40 -19.37 11.23
N THR A 36 -3.82 -18.12 11.51
CA THR A 36 -3.03 -16.98 11.05
C THR A 36 -1.98 -16.79 12.13
N PRO A 37 -0.79 -17.38 12.01
CA PRO A 37 0.19 -17.13 13.02
C PRO A 37 0.45 -15.63 12.91
N TYR A 38 0.49 -14.97 14.05
CA TYR A 38 1.21 -13.71 14.15
C TYR A 38 2.69 -14.07 13.99
N VAL A 39 3.06 -14.64 12.82
CA VAL A 39 4.45 -14.83 12.43
C VAL A 39 4.98 -13.43 12.47
N ASN A 40 6.01 -13.19 13.27
CA ASN A 40 6.74 -11.97 13.15
C ASN A 40 7.30 -11.93 11.71
N ARG A 41 6.56 -11.27 10.81
CA ARG A 41 6.91 -11.09 9.41
C ARG A 41 7.97 -10.02 9.24
N ASN A 42 8.35 -9.34 10.33
CA ASN A 42 9.47 -8.43 10.32
C ASN A 42 10.73 -9.29 10.27
N VAL A 43 11.54 -8.95 9.28
CA VAL A 43 12.92 -9.44 9.18
C VAL A 43 13.70 -8.73 10.26
N GLU A 44 14.28 -9.51 11.16
CA GLU A 44 15.13 -9.03 12.25
C GLU A 44 16.60 -9.22 11.88
N GLU A 45 17.51 -8.44 12.48
CA GLU A 45 18.94 -8.50 12.17
C GLU A 45 19.59 -9.86 12.51
N ASP A 46 19.01 -10.62 13.45
CA ASP A 46 19.48 -11.90 13.93
C ASP A 46 18.76 -13.12 13.29
N ASP A 47 17.90 -12.89 12.29
CA ASP A 47 17.24 -13.97 11.56
C ASP A 47 18.23 -14.84 10.79
N SER A 48 18.04 -16.16 10.87
CA SER A 48 18.74 -17.09 9.98
C SER A 48 18.28 -16.90 8.52
N VAL A 49 19.10 -17.37 7.58
CA VAL A 49 18.77 -17.33 6.13
C VAL A 49 17.43 -17.98 5.84
N ASP A 50 17.17 -19.14 6.44
CA ASP A 50 15.90 -19.85 6.30
C ASP A 50 14.73 -19.03 6.89
N ALA A 51 14.94 -18.44 8.08
CA ALA A 51 13.91 -17.66 8.77
C ALA A 51 13.50 -16.41 7.98
N TYR A 52 14.43 -15.54 7.57
CA TYR A 52 14.05 -14.33 6.84
C TYR A 52 13.52 -14.66 5.44
N THR A 53 14.01 -15.74 4.80
CA THR A 53 13.48 -16.17 3.50
C THR A 53 12.00 -16.51 3.63
N ASN A 54 11.64 -17.36 4.61
CA ASN A 54 10.26 -17.73 4.87
C ASN A 54 9.40 -16.50 5.24
N LYS A 55 9.89 -15.63 6.14
CA LYS A 55 9.18 -14.40 6.54
C LYS A 55 8.88 -13.47 5.35
N ILE A 56 9.84 -13.28 4.44
CA ILE A 56 9.66 -12.43 3.25
C ILE A 56 8.55 -13.00 2.37
N PHE A 57 8.62 -14.29 2.02
CA PHE A 57 7.62 -14.92 1.15
C PHE A 57 6.23 -14.93 1.79
N GLU A 58 6.12 -15.27 3.09
CA GLU A 58 4.85 -15.23 3.82
C GLU A 58 4.26 -13.82 3.91
N SER A 59 5.11 -12.80 4.10
CA SER A 59 4.69 -11.40 4.10
C SER A 59 4.13 -10.96 2.75
N VAL A 60 4.78 -11.37 1.65
CA VAL A 60 4.29 -11.10 0.29
C VAL A 60 2.97 -11.82 0.03
N MET A 61 2.86 -13.12 0.36
CA MET A 61 1.64 -13.90 0.15
C MET A 61 0.44 -13.30 0.90
N ALA A 62 0.63 -12.95 2.17
CA ALA A 62 -0.44 -12.35 2.95
C ALA A 62 -0.84 -10.95 2.48
N SER A 63 0.13 -10.18 1.95
CA SER A 63 -0.17 -8.90 1.31
C SER A 63 -1.03 -9.11 0.06
N LEU A 64 -0.72 -10.13 -0.75
CA LEU A 64 -1.53 -10.48 -1.92
C LEU A 64 -2.95 -10.93 -1.54
N ASP A 65 -3.10 -11.75 -0.48
CA ASP A 65 -4.42 -12.15 0.02
C ASP A 65 -5.24 -10.97 0.52
N THR A 66 -4.61 -10.03 1.22
CA THR A 66 -5.26 -8.80 1.69
C THR A 66 -5.72 -7.93 0.52
N VAL A 67 -4.88 -7.77 -0.51
CA VAL A 67 -5.25 -7.05 -1.73
C VAL A 67 -6.43 -7.75 -2.39
N LYS A 68 -6.34 -9.07 -2.64
CA LYS A 68 -7.41 -9.87 -3.26
C LYS A 68 -8.75 -9.71 -2.54
N ALA A 69 -8.75 -9.73 -1.21
CA ALA A 69 -9.97 -9.59 -0.40
C ALA A 69 -10.58 -8.17 -0.42
N SER A 70 -9.80 -7.14 -0.76
CA SER A 70 -10.22 -5.73 -0.78
C SER A 70 -10.48 -5.17 -2.18
N LEU A 71 -10.28 -5.95 -3.24
CA LEU A 71 -10.52 -5.51 -4.61
C LEU A 71 -12.00 -5.26 -4.89
N ASP A 72 -12.31 -4.02 -5.30
CA ASP A 72 -13.60 -3.66 -5.90
C ASP A 72 -13.56 -3.95 -7.40
N VAL A 73 -14.24 -5.02 -7.82
CA VAL A 73 -14.33 -5.45 -9.23
C VAL A 73 -14.93 -4.36 -10.12
N ALA A 74 -15.90 -3.58 -9.61
CA ALA A 74 -16.50 -2.49 -10.38
C ALA A 74 -15.50 -1.35 -10.59
N ALA A 75 -14.68 -1.03 -9.60
CA ALA A 75 -13.60 -0.06 -9.75
C ALA A 75 -12.54 -0.51 -10.76
N ILE A 76 -12.17 -1.81 -10.75
CA ILE A 76 -11.24 -2.37 -11.74
C ILE A 76 -11.80 -2.24 -13.15
N ASN A 77 -13.06 -2.63 -13.37
CA ASN A 77 -13.69 -2.52 -14.70
C ASN A 77 -13.71 -1.07 -15.20
N ARG A 78 -14.08 -0.10 -14.36
CA ARG A 78 -14.02 1.33 -14.73
C ARG A 78 -12.60 1.77 -15.09
N ALA A 79 -11.59 1.31 -14.36
CA ALA A 79 -10.20 1.64 -14.66
C ALA A 79 -9.77 1.05 -16.02
N VAL A 80 -10.18 -0.19 -16.33
CA VAL A 80 -9.94 -0.82 -17.64
C VAL A 80 -10.63 -0.04 -18.76
N ASP A 81 -11.88 0.37 -18.58
CA ASP A 81 -12.63 1.15 -19.58
C ASP A 81 -11.94 2.49 -19.89
N LEU A 82 -11.47 3.19 -18.85
CA LEU A 82 -10.73 4.45 -19.01
C LEU A 82 -9.39 4.23 -19.73
N LEU A 83 -8.63 3.20 -19.34
CA LEU A 83 -7.31 2.92 -19.89
C LEU A 83 -7.39 2.46 -21.35
N THR A 84 -8.39 1.66 -21.72
CA THR A 84 -8.55 1.15 -23.09
C THR A 84 -9.01 2.22 -24.08
N GLN A 85 -9.72 3.24 -23.61
CA GLN A 85 -10.18 4.39 -24.41
C GLN A 85 -9.20 5.57 -24.41
N ALA A 86 -8.09 5.46 -23.67
CA ALA A 86 -7.14 6.54 -23.51
C ALA A 86 -6.42 6.86 -24.84
N LYS A 87 -6.24 8.15 -25.12
CA LYS A 87 -5.38 8.62 -26.22
C LYS A 87 -3.90 8.57 -25.85
N LYS A 88 -3.61 8.62 -24.55
CA LYS A 88 -2.26 8.53 -23.97
C LYS A 88 -2.40 8.11 -22.52
N ILE A 89 -1.47 7.29 -22.03
CA ILE A 89 -1.38 6.89 -20.63
C ILE A 89 -0.05 7.38 -20.05
N SER A 90 -0.11 8.15 -18.97
CA SER A 90 1.06 8.60 -18.23
C SER A 90 1.13 7.93 -16.86
N PHE A 91 2.22 7.20 -16.58
CA PHE A 91 2.48 6.56 -15.29
C PHE A 91 3.40 7.42 -14.42
N PHE A 92 2.95 7.77 -13.22
CA PHE A 92 3.72 8.58 -12.28
C PHE A 92 4.03 7.80 -11.01
N GLY A 93 5.27 7.91 -10.52
CA GLY A 93 5.68 7.36 -9.23
C GLY A 93 6.96 8.01 -8.77
N LEU A 94 7.20 8.08 -7.46
CA LEU A 94 8.44 8.61 -6.88
C LEU A 94 9.13 7.53 -6.05
N GLY A 95 10.46 7.52 -6.04
CA GLY A 95 11.25 6.54 -5.26
C GLY A 95 10.91 5.10 -5.64
N ALA A 96 10.62 4.24 -4.66
CA ALA A 96 10.24 2.85 -4.93
C ALA A 96 9.00 2.71 -5.85
N SER A 97 8.07 3.67 -5.80
CA SER A 97 6.90 3.68 -6.68
C SER A 97 7.25 4.00 -8.15
N ALA A 98 8.39 4.63 -8.41
CA ALA A 98 8.87 4.87 -9.77
C ALA A 98 9.22 3.57 -10.51
N ALA A 99 9.78 2.58 -9.79
CA ALA A 99 10.05 1.26 -10.36
C ALA A 99 8.77 0.57 -10.84
N VAL A 100 7.68 0.69 -10.07
CA VAL A 100 6.35 0.17 -10.44
C VAL A 100 5.76 0.94 -11.63
N ALA A 101 5.90 2.26 -11.66
CA ALA A 101 5.47 3.09 -12.79
C ALA A 101 6.20 2.73 -14.10
N HIS A 102 7.51 2.51 -14.02
CA HIS A 102 8.31 2.11 -15.15
C HIS A 102 7.95 0.69 -15.64
N ASP A 103 7.77 -0.27 -14.72
CA ASP A 103 7.29 -1.61 -15.04
C ASP A 103 5.90 -1.59 -15.70
N ALA A 104 4.98 -0.76 -15.19
CA ALA A 104 3.68 -0.55 -15.81
C ALA A 104 3.80 0.01 -17.24
N MET A 105 4.65 1.01 -17.46
CA MET A 105 4.92 1.54 -18.81
C MET A 105 5.41 0.42 -19.76
N ASN A 106 6.37 -0.41 -19.34
CA ASN A 106 6.89 -1.51 -20.15
C ASN A 106 5.82 -2.57 -20.49
N LYS A 107 4.88 -2.83 -19.58
CA LYS A 107 3.76 -3.74 -19.83
C LYS A 107 2.75 -3.12 -20.80
N PHE A 108 2.42 -1.84 -20.60
CA PHE A 108 1.42 -1.15 -21.41
C PHE A 108 1.93 -0.73 -22.79
N PHE A 109 3.25 -0.64 -22.99
CA PHE A 109 3.87 -0.39 -24.30
C PHE A 109 3.48 -1.43 -25.37
N ARG A 110 3.02 -2.62 -24.94
CA ARG A 110 2.52 -3.67 -25.84
C ARG A 110 1.12 -3.37 -26.38
N PHE A 111 0.41 -2.40 -25.81
CA PHE A 111 -0.87 -1.93 -26.31
C PHE A 111 -0.64 -0.78 -27.30
N ASN A 112 -1.48 -0.68 -28.32
CA ASN A 112 -1.37 0.36 -29.37
C ASN A 112 -1.84 1.74 -28.88
N ILE A 113 -1.47 2.10 -27.64
CA ILE A 113 -1.81 3.36 -26.96
C ILE A 113 -0.47 4.00 -26.57
N PRO A 114 -0.24 5.29 -26.86
CA PRO A 114 0.96 5.99 -26.40
C PRO A 114 1.11 5.93 -24.88
N VAL A 115 2.27 5.49 -24.40
CA VAL A 115 2.57 5.37 -22.96
C VAL A 115 3.86 6.08 -22.61
N VAL A 116 3.85 6.80 -21.49
CA VAL A 116 5.04 7.43 -20.90
C VAL A 116 5.07 7.20 -19.40
N TYR A 117 6.25 7.27 -18.78
CA TYR A 117 6.38 7.35 -17.34
C TYR A 117 7.24 8.54 -16.92
N PHE A 118 7.02 9.04 -15.71
CA PHE A 118 7.85 10.08 -15.11
C PHE A 118 8.08 9.80 -13.62
N ASP A 119 9.34 9.90 -13.21
CA ASP A 119 9.81 9.78 -11.83
C ASP A 119 10.28 11.10 -11.21
N ASP A 120 10.30 12.18 -12.00
CA ASP A 120 10.55 13.54 -11.54
C ASP A 120 9.25 14.35 -11.41
N ILE A 121 9.11 15.06 -10.30
CA ILE A 121 7.89 15.80 -9.97
C ILE A 121 7.66 17.03 -10.87
N VAL A 122 8.73 17.63 -11.40
CA VAL A 122 8.63 18.76 -12.34
C VAL A 122 8.12 18.24 -13.68
N MET A 123 8.67 17.13 -14.16
CA MET A 123 8.20 16.47 -15.38
C MET A 123 6.75 15.99 -15.28
N GLN A 124 6.36 15.39 -14.14
CA GLN A 124 4.96 15.00 -13.89
C GLN A 124 4.01 16.21 -13.99
N ARG A 125 4.37 17.35 -13.38
CA ARG A 125 3.58 18.58 -13.44
C ARG A 125 3.48 19.13 -14.86
N MET A 126 4.60 19.20 -15.58
CA MET A 126 4.63 19.64 -16.98
C MET A 126 3.78 18.73 -17.88
N SER A 127 3.84 17.41 -17.66
CA SER A 127 2.98 16.45 -18.37
C SER A 127 1.50 16.71 -18.10
N CYS A 128 1.10 16.98 -16.85
CA CYS A 128 -0.28 17.31 -16.51
C CYS A 128 -0.75 18.59 -17.19
N MET A 129 0.09 19.64 -17.18
CA MET A 129 -0.24 20.93 -17.81
C MET A 129 -0.47 20.79 -19.33
N ASN A 130 0.23 19.85 -19.96
CA ASN A 130 0.11 19.58 -21.40
C ASN A 130 -0.83 18.41 -21.71
N SER A 131 -1.61 17.91 -20.74
CA SER A 131 -2.55 16.82 -20.98
C SER A 131 -3.81 17.32 -21.68
N SER A 132 -4.35 16.51 -22.58
CA SER A 132 -5.54 16.81 -23.36
C SER A 132 -6.71 15.92 -22.95
N GLU A 133 -7.91 16.26 -23.43
CA GLU A 133 -9.09 15.42 -23.22
C GLU A 133 -8.89 14.01 -23.83
N GLY A 134 -9.11 13.00 -22.98
CA GLY A 134 -8.87 11.60 -23.29
C GLY A 134 -7.51 11.07 -22.85
N ASP A 135 -6.64 11.89 -22.26
CA ASP A 135 -5.43 11.41 -21.60
C ASP A 135 -5.75 10.84 -20.21
N VAL A 136 -5.10 9.73 -19.85
CA VAL A 136 -5.24 9.10 -18.54
C VAL A 136 -3.91 9.14 -17.79
N VAL A 137 -3.97 9.50 -16.51
CA VAL A 137 -2.81 9.50 -15.61
C VAL A 137 -3.01 8.43 -14.54
N VAL A 138 -2.01 7.58 -14.36
CA VAL A 138 -1.95 6.58 -13.29
C VAL A 138 -0.90 7.00 -12.27
N LEU A 139 -1.36 7.47 -11.11
CA LEU A 139 -0.48 7.81 -9.98
C LEU A 139 -0.28 6.60 -9.06
N ILE A 140 0.99 6.26 -8.83
CA ILE A 140 1.39 5.18 -7.94
C ILE A 140 2.04 5.78 -6.70
N SER A 141 1.40 5.57 -5.54
CA SER A 141 1.91 6.01 -4.24
C SER A 141 1.46 5.03 -3.16
N HIS A 142 2.40 4.62 -2.31
CA HIS A 142 2.12 3.72 -1.19
C HIS A 142 1.29 4.39 -0.08
N THR A 143 1.56 5.65 0.24
CA THR A 143 0.90 6.35 1.37
C THR A 143 -0.10 7.42 0.93
N GLY A 144 -0.13 7.76 -0.36
CA GLY A 144 -0.87 8.91 -0.88
C GLY A 144 -0.35 10.27 -0.40
N ARG A 145 0.76 10.29 0.35
CA ARG A 145 1.33 11.50 0.99
C ARG A 145 2.76 11.80 0.55
N THR A 146 3.23 11.17 -0.51
CA THR A 146 4.61 11.32 -0.98
C THR A 146 4.87 12.79 -1.37
N LYS A 147 5.65 13.49 -0.54
CA LYS A 147 6.14 14.85 -0.79
C LYS A 147 7.56 14.80 -1.33
N LYS A 148 7.95 15.80 -2.12
CA LYS A 148 9.32 15.98 -2.61
C LYS A 148 10.32 15.92 -1.44
N PRO A 149 11.39 15.09 -1.50
CA PRO A 149 12.48 15.17 -0.54
C PRO A 149 13.10 16.58 -0.62
N GLY A 150 13.09 17.33 0.49
CA GLY A 150 13.69 18.68 0.57
C GLY A 150 12.72 19.86 0.46
N GLY A 151 11.40 19.64 0.45
CA GLY A 151 10.42 20.73 0.59
C GLY A 151 10.18 21.07 2.06
N ASN A 152 10.90 22.06 2.59
CA ASN A 152 10.64 22.62 3.91
C ASN A 152 9.16 23.04 4.00
N GLY A 153 8.51 22.70 5.11
CA GLY A 153 7.15 23.11 5.40
C GLY A 153 7.08 24.62 5.49
N ALA A 154 6.49 25.26 4.48
CA ALA A 154 6.05 26.65 4.56
C ALA A 154 4.62 26.73 4.01
N THR A 155 3.70 26.81 4.95
CA THR A 155 2.47 27.61 4.93
C THR A 155 2.34 28.65 3.81
N GLY A 156 1.15 28.70 3.19
CA GLY A 156 0.52 29.95 2.76
C GLY A 156 0.08 30.05 1.29
N ALA A 157 -1.20 30.40 1.12
CA ALA A 157 -1.88 30.93 -0.08
C ALA A 157 -2.13 29.96 -1.24
N ARG A 158 -3.35 29.75 -1.76
CA ARG A 158 -4.69 30.32 -1.56
C ARG A 158 -5.72 29.22 -1.88
#